data_AF-A0A6N7WVC1-F1
#
_entry.id   AF-A0A6N7WVC1-F1
#
_cell.length_a   1.000
_cell.length_b   1.000
_cell.length_c   1.000
_cell.angle_alpha   90.00
_cell.angle_beta   90.00
_cell.angle_gamma   90.00
#
_symmetry.space_group_name_H-M   'P 1'
#
loop_
_entity.id
_entity.type
_entity.pdbx_description
1 polymer ?
#
loop_
_entity_poly.entity_id
_entity_poly.type
_entity_poly.pdbx_seq_one_letter_code
_entity_poly.pdbx_strand_id
1 'polypeptide(L)'
;MSSDSLASELERRLRALWDDDEFVRSCIAECKNDRNISRMIGFMERAEECGDTVTSDDMCLLALVLRKESDGEPLPSEVDHY
;
A
#
# COMPACT_ATOMS: atom_id res chain seq x y z
N MET A 1 -4.30 19.16 -0.75
CA MET A 1 -3.67 18.41 0.35
C MET A 1 -2.24 18.15 -0.08
N SER A 2 -1.26 18.51 0.73
CA SER A 2 0.16 18.38 0.37
C SER A 2 0.56 16.91 0.43
N SER A 3 1.32 16.40 -0.54
CA SER A 3 1.87 15.02 -0.57
C SER A 3 2.46 14.57 0.77
N ASP A 4 3.15 15.49 1.48
CA ASP A 4 3.73 15.24 2.81
C ASP A 4 2.69 14.79 3.86
N SER A 5 1.43 15.20 3.75
CA SER A 5 0.40 14.82 4.72
C SER A 5 -0.07 13.38 4.54
N LEU A 6 -0.10 12.87 3.31
CA LEU A 6 -0.56 11.51 3.02
C LEU A 6 0.53 10.48 3.33
N ALA A 7 1.77 10.74 2.90
CA ALA A 7 2.89 9.84 3.20
C ALA A 7 3.11 9.71 4.71
N SER A 8 3.06 10.81 5.46
CA SER A 8 3.19 10.80 6.93
C SER A 8 2.05 10.04 7.62
N GLU A 9 0.84 10.12 7.07
CA GLU A 9 -0.31 9.37 7.61
C GLU A 9 -0.15 7.87 7.40
N LEU A 10 0.25 7.46 6.20
CA LEU A 10 0.54 6.06 5.90
C LEU A 10 1.69 5.54 6.79
N GLU A 11 2.78 6.30 6.94
CA GLU A 11 3.91 5.95 7.82
C GLU A 11 3.46 5.69 9.26
N ARG A 12 2.67 6.60 9.83
CA ARG A 12 2.16 6.48 11.20
C ARG A 12 1.31 5.22 11.37
N ARG A 13 0.45 4.90 10.40
CA ARG A 13 -0.41 3.71 10.46
C ARG A 13 0.37 2.42 10.33
N LEU A 14 1.33 2.36 9.39
CA LEU A 14 2.19 1.19 9.23
C LEU A 14 3.00 0.93 10.50
N ARG A 15 3.59 1.97 11.11
CA ARG A 15 4.32 1.85 12.37
C ARG A 15 3.47 1.42 13.57
N ALA A 16 2.18 1.70 13.55
CA ALA A 16 1.27 1.23 14.59
C ALA A 16 1.06 -0.30 14.55
N LEU A 17 1.25 -0.92 13.39
CA LEU A 17 1.08 -2.36 13.17
C LEU A 17 2.42 -3.10 13.17
N TRP A 18 3.47 -2.49 12.63
CA TRP A 18 4.79 -3.09 12.49
C TRP A 18 5.90 -2.13 12.92
N ASP A 19 6.65 -2.51 13.95
CA ASP A 19 7.87 -1.82 14.38
C ASP A 19 9.07 -2.23 13.50
N ASP A 20 8.91 -2.06 12.19
CA ASP A 20 9.91 -2.38 11.16
C ASP A 20 10.06 -1.18 10.20
N ASP A 21 11.11 -0.39 10.43
CA ASP A 21 11.40 0.81 9.65
C ASP A 21 11.74 0.52 8.18
N GLU A 22 12.33 -0.64 7.86
CA GLU A 22 12.68 -0.99 6.49
C GLU A 22 11.43 -1.36 5.69
N PHE A 23 10.54 -2.14 6.31
CA PHE A 23 9.23 -2.47 5.75
C PHE A 23 8.38 -1.21 5.52
N VAL A 24 8.25 -0.35 6.54
CA VAL A 24 7.45 0.89 6.46
C VAL A 24 7.94 1.77 5.30
N ARG A 25 9.26 1.99 5.21
CA ARG A 25 9.85 2.81 4.13
C ARG A 25 9.62 2.19 2.76
N SER A 26 9.77 0.88 2.64
CA SER A 26 9.56 0.17 1.38
C SER A 26 8.12 0.29 0.90
N CYS A 27 7.13 0.06 1.78
CA CYS A 27 5.71 0.24 1.43
C CYS A 27 5.38 1.65 0.93
N ILE A 28 5.90 2.69 1.59
CA ILE A 28 5.66 4.08 1.17
C ILE A 28 6.33 4.35 -0.19
N ALA A 29 7.57 3.89 -0.38
CA ALA A 29 8.31 4.10 -1.63
C ALA A 29 7.62 3.44 -2.83
N GLU A 30 7.04 2.25 -2.63
CA GLU A 30 6.33 1.49 -3.67
C GLU A 30 5.03 2.16 -4.13
N CYS A 31 4.44 3.07 -3.33
CA CYS A 31 3.23 3.78 -3.72
C CYS A 31 3.45 4.72 -4.92
N LYS A 32 4.64 5.28 -5.14
CA LYS A 32 5.00 6.20 -6.25
C LYS A 32 4.22 7.51 -6.41
N ASN A 33 2.98 7.61 -5.94
CA ASN A 33 2.12 8.78 -6.06
C ASN A 33 1.04 8.82 -4.96
N ASP A 34 0.48 10.00 -4.73
CA ASP A 34 -0.55 10.25 -3.69
C ASP A 34 -1.79 9.37 -3.84
N ARG A 35 -2.20 9.05 -5.08
CA ARG A 35 -3.39 8.22 -5.34
C ARG A 35 -3.21 6.81 -4.76
N ASN A 36 -2.03 6.22 -4.90
CA ASN A 36 -1.73 4.91 -4.34
C ASN A 36 -1.59 4.95 -2.83
N ILE A 37 -0.99 6.01 -2.27
CA ILE A 37 -0.93 6.22 -0.82
C ILE A 37 -2.35 6.27 -0.24
N SER A 38 -3.27 7.03 -0.85
CA SER A 38 -4.67 7.06 -0.43
C SER A 38 -5.36 5.70 -0.53
N ARG A 39 -5.05 4.91 -1.55
CA ARG A 39 -5.60 3.54 -1.70
C ARG A 39 -5.07 2.59 -0.62
N MET A 40 -3.79 2.67 -0.25
CA MET A 40 -3.24 1.89 0.87
C MET A 40 -3.91 2.26 2.19
N ILE A 41 -4.06 3.56 2.47
CA ILE A 41 -4.76 4.03 3.68
C ILE A 41 -6.19 3.50 3.70
N GLY A 42 -6.93 3.66 2.59
CA GLY A 42 -8.31 3.20 2.50
C GLY A 42 -8.47 1.68 2.64
N PHE A 43 -7.49 0.89 2.18
CA PHE A 43 -7.47 -0.55 2.41
C PHE A 43 -7.33 -0.89 3.90
N MET A 44 -6.41 -0.21 4.62
CA MET A 44 -6.23 -0.40 6.06
C MET A 44 -7.49 -0.01 6.85
N GLU A 45 -8.09 1.15 6.50
CA GLU A 45 -9.35 1.62 7.11
C GLU A 45 -10.47 0.60 6.91
N ARG A 46 -10.60 0.07 5.69
CA ARG A 46 -11.65 -0.89 5.37
C ARG A 46 -11.49 -2.21 6.12
N ALA A 47 -10.26 -2.70 6.24
CA ALA A 47 -9.98 -3.90 7.00
C ALA A 47 -10.32 -3.71 8.49
N GLU A 48 -9.97 -2.56 9.08
CA GLU A 48 -10.32 -2.20 10.45
C GLU A 48 -11.85 -2.16 10.65
N GLU A 49 -12.59 -1.50 9.74
CA GLU A 49 -14.06 -1.46 9.77
C GLU A 49 -14.71 -2.85 9.69
N CYS A 50 -14.09 -3.76 8.96
CA CYS A 50 -14.54 -5.14 8.81
C CYS A 50 -14.12 -6.06 9.97
N GLY A 51 -13.26 -5.58 10.89
CA GLY A 51 -12.66 -6.40 11.94
C GLY A 51 -11.62 -7.39 11.41
N ASP A 52 -11.12 -7.17 10.20
CA ASP A 52 -10.11 -8.01 9.56
C ASP A 52 -8.71 -7.57 9.99
N THR A 53 -7.81 -8.54 10.12
CA THR A 53 -6.40 -8.28 10.40
C THR A 53 -5.66 -8.06 9.09
N VAL A 54 -5.02 -6.90 8.93
CA VAL A 54 -4.09 -6.65 7.81
C VAL A 54 -2.73 -7.25 8.15
N THR A 55 -2.19 -8.08 7.27
CA THR A 55 -0.85 -8.63 7.39
C THR A 55 0.18 -7.82 6.60
N SER A 56 1.47 -8.00 6.90
CA SER A 56 2.55 -7.39 6.12
C SER A 56 2.54 -7.86 4.67
N ASP A 57 2.15 -9.12 4.44
CA ASP A 57 2.04 -9.71 3.11
C ASP A 57 0.93 -9.06 2.28
N ASP A 58 -0.22 -8.76 2.90
CA ASP A 58 -1.32 -8.03 2.24
C ASP A 58 -0.86 -6.64 1.76
N MET A 59 -0.11 -5.93 2.60
CA MET A 59 0.42 -4.62 2.28
C MET A 59 1.50 -4.68 1.18
N CYS A 60 2.39 -5.67 1.23
CA CYS A 60 3.36 -5.93 0.16
C CYS A 60 2.67 -6.23 -1.18
N LEU A 61 1.65 -7.08 -1.17
CA LEU A 61 0.90 -7.45 -2.37
C LEU A 61 0.16 -6.24 -2.94
N LEU A 62 -0.51 -5.46 -2.09
CA LEU A 62 -1.21 -4.25 -2.51
C LEU A 62 -0.23 -3.23 -3.10
N ALA A 63 0.91 -3.00 -2.46
CA ALA A 63 1.94 -2.10 -2.96
C ALA A 63 2.46 -2.53 -4.34
N LEU A 64 2.71 -3.82 -4.54
CA LEU A 64 3.11 -4.39 -5.83
C LEU A 64 2.06 -4.18 -6.93
N VAL A 65 0.78 -4.43 -6.61
CA VAL A 65 -0.35 -4.24 -7.54
C VAL A 65 -0.45 -2.77 -7.94
N LEU A 66 -0.44 -1.86 -6.97
CA LEU A 66 -0.55 -0.42 -7.22
C LEU A 66 0.64 0.13 -8.02
N ARG A 67 1.85 -0.39 -7.78
CA ARG A 67 3.04 -0.07 -8.57
C ARG A 67 2.82 -0.45 -10.04
N LYS A 68 2.43 -1.70 -10.30
CA LYS A 68 2.21 -2.21 -11.66
C LYS A 68 1.15 -1.40 -12.42
N GLU A 69 0.02 -1.11 -11.77
CA GLU A 69 -1.03 -0.25 -12.34
C GLU A 69 -0.49 1.13 -12.75
N SER A 70 0.40 1.70 -11.93
CA SER A 70 0.95 3.04 -12.17
C SER A 70 2.00 3.08 -13.25
N ASP A 71 2.73 1.97 -13.42
CA ASP A 71 3.72 1.81 -14.48
C ASP A 71 3.10 1.41 -15.83
N GLY A 72 1.78 1.14 -15.86
CA GLY A 72 1.08 0.62 -17.03
C GLY A 72 1.47 -0.83 -17.36
N GLU A 73 2.02 -1.54 -16.37
CA GLU A 73 2.30 -2.97 -16.50
C GLU A 73 1.02 -3.79 -16.34
N PRO A 74 0.86 -4.88 -17.10
CA PRO A 74 -0.28 -5.77 -16.95
C PRO A 74 -0.32 -6.33 -15.53
N LEU A 75 -1.51 -6.34 -14.94
CA LEU A 75 -1.76 -6.96 -13.65
C LEU A 75 -1.48 -8.47 -13.73
N PRO A 76 -1.18 -9.16 -12.61
CA PRO A 76 -0.97 -10.60 -12.61
C PRO A 76 -2.13 -11.40 -13.23
N SER A 77 -3.36 -10.89 -13.13
CA SER A 77 -4.56 -11.46 -13.77
C SER A 77 -4.65 -11.25 -15.27
N GLU A 78 -3.82 -10.39 -15.85
CA GLU A 78 -3.79 -10.03 -17.27
C GLU A 78 -2.64 -10.72 -18.03
N VAL A 79 -1.76 -11.41 -17.30
CA VAL A 79 -0.71 -12.25 -17.90
C VAL A 79 -1.26 -13.66 -18.03
N ASP A 80 -2.07 -13.89 -19.08
CA ASP A 80 -2.44 -15.25 -19.49
C ASP A 80 -1.16 -16.01 -19.87
N HIS A 81 -0.83 -17.02 -19.07
CA HIS A 81 0.21 -17.99 -19.40
C HIS A 81 -0.32 -18.91 -20.52
N TYR A 82 0.14 -18.67 -21.75
CA TYR A 82 0.13 -19.67 -22.83
C TYR A 82 1.36 -20.58 -22.72
#